data_AF-A0A835ULC9-F1
#
_entry.id   AF-A0A835ULC9-F1
#
_cell.length_a   1.000
_cell.length_b   1.000
_cell.length_c   1.000
_cell.angle_alpha   90.00
_cell.angle_beta   90.00
_cell.angle_gamma   90.00
#
_symmetry.space_group_name_H-M   'P 1'
#
loop_
_entity.id
_entity.type
_entity.pdbx_description
1 polymer ?
#
loop_
_entity_poly.entity_id
_entity_poly.type
_entity_poly.pdbx_seq_one_letter_code
_entity_poly.pdbx_strand_id
1 'polypeptide(L)'
;MATPETALNKIERAHQMYRESKHRDALVLYTEALSMAKNKAQKIAVHSNRAACYLKLHDFKKAAQECTSVLELDQQHTGALMLRAQTLVALKEYQSALFDVNRLMELNSSSDVYKNLQARLRTQLSLAPIPETDDEPLHYDEDDDVTTRKEDRWKMAPCVTTVSPVMENRNVEIGTVPHPEGWRAIPQPKGHSGLDYSRWDRVEDDSSEDEDDEGKEELPQYRFRVRNVGVGSFK
;
A
#
# COMPACT_ATOMS: atom_id res chain seq x y z
N MET A 1 -5.94 53.62 0.69
CA MET A 1 -6.44 52.97 -0.54
C MET A 1 -5.82 51.58 -0.60
N ALA A 2 -6.62 50.52 -0.60
CA ALA A 2 -6.10 49.16 -0.73
C ALA A 2 -5.56 48.97 -2.15
N THR A 3 -4.28 48.60 -2.29
CA THR A 3 -3.73 48.21 -3.58
C THR A 3 -4.46 46.97 -4.07
N PRO A 4 -4.78 46.85 -5.38
CA PRO A 4 -5.38 45.62 -5.89
C PRO A 4 -4.42 44.46 -5.64
N GLU A 5 -4.83 43.52 -4.79
CA GLU A 5 -4.02 42.33 -4.49
C GLU A 5 -3.84 41.52 -5.77
N THR A 6 -2.60 41.43 -6.25
CA THR A 6 -2.25 40.59 -7.40
C THR A 6 -2.18 39.13 -6.96
N ALA A 7 -2.31 38.20 -7.91
CA ALA A 7 -2.19 36.77 -7.64
C ALA A 7 -0.88 36.41 -6.92
N LEU A 8 0.22 37.09 -7.27
CA LEU A 8 1.52 36.89 -6.63
C LEU A 8 1.53 37.32 -5.16
N ASN A 9 0.93 38.47 -4.84
CA ASN A 9 0.83 38.96 -3.46
C ASN A 9 0.01 37.96 -2.59
N LYS A 10 -1.10 37.43 -3.13
CA LYS A 10 -1.89 36.40 -2.44
C LYS A 10 -1.10 35.11 -2.19
N ILE A 11 -0.30 34.67 -3.16
CA ILE A 11 0.57 33.50 -3.02
C ILE A 11 1.61 33.72 -1.92
N GLU A 12 2.27 34.88 -1.91
CA GLU A 12 3.27 35.20 -0.90
C GLU A 12 2.67 35.25 0.51
N ARG A 13 1.47 35.85 0.65
CA ARG A 13 0.71 35.83 1.90
C ARG A 13 0.31 34.40 2.30
N ALA A 14 -0.08 33.56 1.35
CA ALA A 14 -0.39 32.15 1.61
C ALA A 14 0.86 31.35 2.06
N HIS A 15 2.04 31.64 1.50
CA HIS A 15 3.31 31.08 1.96
C HIS A 15 3.63 31.50 3.40
N GLN A 16 3.36 32.76 3.75
CA GLN A 16 3.51 33.24 5.13
C GLN A 16 2.58 32.46 6.08
N MET A 17 1.29 32.35 5.74
CA MET A 17 0.32 31.58 6.54
C MET A 17 0.71 30.10 6.66
N TYR A 18 1.27 29.51 5.60
CA TYR A 18 1.77 28.14 5.63
C TYR A 18 2.94 27.97 6.61
N ARG A 19 3.86 28.93 6.66
CA ARG A 19 4.97 28.94 7.64
C ARG A 19 4.48 29.12 9.08
N GLU A 20 3.40 29.86 9.27
CA GLU A 20 2.73 30.04 10.57
C GLU A 20 1.81 28.86 10.97
N SER A 21 1.86 27.75 10.24
CA SER A 21 0.99 26.57 10.45
C SER A 21 -0.52 26.82 10.28
N LYS A 22 -0.92 27.98 9.74
CA LYS A 22 -2.30 28.32 9.39
C LYS A 22 -2.67 27.77 8.01
N HIS A 23 -2.62 26.46 7.88
CA HIS A 23 -2.78 25.78 6.58
C HIS A 23 -4.18 25.95 5.97
N ARG A 24 -5.23 26.08 6.79
CA ARG A 24 -6.60 26.34 6.30
C ARG A 24 -6.74 27.73 5.68
N ASP A 25 -6.19 28.75 6.33
CA ASP A 25 -6.23 30.12 5.82
C ASP A 25 -5.39 30.26 4.54
N ALA A 26 -4.23 29.58 4.51
CA ALA A 26 -3.40 29.50 3.31
C ALA A 26 -4.17 28.91 2.11
N LEU A 27 -5.00 27.87 2.33
CA LEU A 27 -5.80 27.27 1.27
C LEU A 27 -6.81 28.24 0.65
N VAL A 28 -7.44 29.11 1.45
CA VAL A 28 -8.38 30.12 0.94
C VAL A 28 -7.64 31.06 -0.01
N LEU A 29 -6.50 31.60 0.42
CA LEU A 29 -5.67 32.49 -0.38
C LEU A 29 -5.16 31.81 -1.66
N TYR A 30 -4.75 30.54 -1.60
CA TYR A 30 -4.38 29.79 -2.80
C TYR A 30 -5.54 29.54 -3.74
N THR A 31 -6.75 29.32 -3.23
CA THR A 31 -7.95 29.12 -4.06
C THR A 31 -8.27 30.40 -4.83
N GLU A 32 -8.18 31.55 -4.16
CA GLU A 32 -8.31 32.85 -4.82
C GLU A 32 -7.19 33.08 -5.84
N ALA A 33 -5.93 32.78 -5.49
CA ALA A 33 -4.81 32.89 -6.42
C ALA A 33 -4.97 31.97 -7.64
N LEU A 34 -5.56 30.79 -7.48
CA LEU A 34 -5.84 29.86 -8.57
C LEU A 34 -6.85 30.45 -9.56
N SER A 35 -7.89 31.14 -9.07
CA SER A 35 -8.88 31.81 -9.92
C SER A 35 -8.27 32.94 -10.76
N MET A 36 -7.17 33.54 -10.27
CA MET A 36 -6.43 34.62 -10.94
C MET A 36 -5.30 34.10 -11.84
N ALA A 37 -4.96 32.81 -11.75
CA ALA A 37 -3.85 32.21 -12.48
C ALA A 37 -4.18 32.07 -13.98
N LYS A 38 -3.40 32.76 -14.82
CA LYS A 38 -3.60 32.77 -16.28
C LYS A 38 -2.78 31.68 -16.97
N ASN A 39 -1.57 31.45 -16.47
CA ASN A 39 -0.59 30.58 -17.13
C ASN A 39 -0.59 29.18 -16.53
N LYS A 40 -0.28 28.18 -17.34
CA LYS A 40 -0.14 26.78 -16.91
C LYS A 40 0.85 26.63 -15.76
N ALA A 41 2.02 27.27 -15.84
CA ALA A 41 3.04 27.23 -14.79
C ALA A 41 2.54 27.79 -13.44
N GLN A 42 1.73 28.86 -13.47
CA GLN A 42 1.13 29.42 -12.26
C GLN A 42 0.13 28.45 -11.64
N LYS A 43 -0.74 27.84 -12.47
CA LYS A 43 -1.70 26.82 -12.00
C LYS A 43 -0.98 25.62 -11.37
N ILE A 44 0.07 25.11 -12.01
CA ILE A 44 0.90 24.02 -11.48
C ILE A 44 1.49 24.38 -10.11
N ALA A 45 2.07 25.58 -9.97
CA ALA A 45 2.65 26.03 -8.71
C ALA A 45 1.59 26.15 -7.60
N VAL A 46 0.42 26.72 -7.91
CA VAL A 46 -0.67 26.89 -6.94
C VAL A 46 -1.25 25.54 -6.50
N HIS A 47 -1.54 24.62 -7.44
CA HIS A 47 -2.00 23.28 -7.09
C HIS A 47 -0.97 22.50 -6.25
N SER A 48 0.31 22.60 -6.58
CA SER A 48 1.38 21.96 -5.79
C SER A 48 1.43 22.49 -4.35
N ASN A 49 1.25 23.80 -4.17
CA ASN A 49 1.21 24.42 -2.84
C ASN A 49 -0.07 24.04 -2.06
N ARG A 50 -1.22 23.93 -2.73
CA ARG A 50 -2.47 23.45 -2.12
C ARG A 50 -2.33 21.99 -1.68
N ALA A 51 -1.72 21.13 -2.49
CA ALA A 51 -1.41 19.75 -2.12
C ALA A 51 -0.57 19.68 -0.84
N ALA A 52 0.48 20.51 -0.72
CA ALA A 52 1.30 20.59 0.49
C ALA A 52 0.48 21.03 1.73
N CYS A 53 -0.45 21.98 1.57
CA CYS A 53 -1.35 22.38 2.66
C CYS A 53 -2.26 21.23 3.10
N TYR A 54 -2.87 20.50 2.15
CA TYR A 54 -3.71 19.35 2.47
C TYR A 54 -2.94 18.22 3.15
N LEU A 55 -1.68 18.00 2.77
CA LEU A 55 -0.80 17.05 3.45
C LEU A 55 -0.55 17.43 4.91
N LYS A 56 -0.31 18.72 5.18
CA LYS A 56 -0.17 19.21 6.56
C LYS A 56 -1.47 19.12 7.37
N LEU A 57 -2.61 19.14 6.70
CA LEU A 57 -3.93 18.93 7.31
C LEU A 57 -4.33 17.44 7.39
N HIS A 58 -3.47 16.52 6.94
CA HIS A 58 -3.76 15.09 6.84
C HIS A 58 -4.99 14.74 5.96
N ASP A 59 -5.40 15.64 5.08
CA ASP A 59 -6.45 15.38 4.07
C ASP A 59 -5.80 14.80 2.81
N PHE A 60 -5.38 13.53 2.91
CA PHE A 60 -4.64 12.86 1.84
C PHE A 60 -5.46 12.71 0.56
N LYS A 61 -6.79 12.58 0.66
CA LYS A 61 -7.66 12.49 -0.53
C LYS A 61 -7.63 13.76 -1.36
N LYS A 62 -7.78 14.92 -0.72
CA LYS A 62 -7.68 16.21 -1.43
C LYS A 62 -6.26 16.49 -1.91
N ALA A 63 -5.24 16.12 -1.14
CA ALA A 63 -3.86 16.24 -1.58
C ALA A 63 -3.60 15.46 -2.90
N ALA A 64 -4.11 14.22 -3.00
CA ALA A 64 -3.98 13.42 -4.21
C ALA A 64 -4.73 14.02 -5.43
N GLN A 65 -5.88 14.66 -5.19
CA GLN A 65 -6.65 15.37 -6.23
C GLN A 65 -5.89 16.60 -6.74
N GLU A 66 -5.30 17.40 -5.85
CA GLU A 66 -4.46 18.54 -6.26
C GLU A 66 -3.23 18.08 -7.05
N CYS A 67 -2.57 16.99 -6.65
CA CYS A 67 -1.49 16.40 -7.45
C CYS A 67 -1.98 15.92 -8.83
N THR A 68 -3.18 15.35 -8.90
CA THR A 68 -3.77 14.94 -10.18
C THR A 68 -4.04 16.13 -11.08
N SER A 69 -4.52 17.24 -10.53
CA SER A 69 -4.70 18.51 -11.27
C SER A 69 -3.36 19.03 -11.83
N VAL A 70 -2.26 18.86 -11.10
CA VAL A 70 -0.92 19.17 -11.63
C VAL A 70 -0.56 18.26 -12.79
N LEU A 71 -0.83 16.96 -12.69
CA LEU A 71 -0.48 15.96 -13.70
C LEU A 71 -1.34 16.03 -14.97
N GLU A 72 -2.56 16.54 -14.87
CA GLU A 72 -3.39 16.88 -16.03
C GLU A 72 -2.77 18.02 -16.85
N LEU A 73 -2.16 18.98 -16.16
CA LEU A 73 -1.41 20.04 -16.81
C LEU A 73 -0.07 19.49 -17.31
N ASP A 74 0.78 18.99 -16.44
CA ASP A 74 2.09 18.45 -16.78
C ASP A 74 2.21 16.98 -16.34
N GLN A 75 2.01 16.11 -17.33
CA GLN A 75 2.01 14.67 -17.18
C GLN A 75 3.35 14.09 -16.73
N GLN A 76 4.47 14.77 -17.01
CA GLN A 76 5.82 14.30 -16.65
C GLN A 76 6.37 15.04 -15.43
N HIS A 77 5.52 15.76 -14.69
CA HIS A 77 5.94 16.50 -13.50
C HIS A 77 6.37 15.54 -12.37
N THR A 78 7.68 15.30 -12.27
CA THR A 78 8.29 14.33 -11.33
C THR A 78 7.91 14.61 -9.88
N GLY A 79 7.87 15.89 -9.48
CA GLY A 79 7.48 16.28 -8.13
C GLY A 79 6.03 15.91 -7.79
N ALA A 80 5.12 16.00 -8.76
CA ALA A 80 3.70 15.70 -8.54
C ALA A 80 3.44 14.20 -8.54
N LEU A 81 4.11 13.44 -9.41
CA LEU A 81 4.09 11.97 -9.38
C LEU A 81 4.62 11.44 -8.03
N MET A 82 5.74 11.99 -7.55
CA MET A 82 6.31 11.56 -6.27
C MET A 82 5.38 11.91 -5.10
N LEU A 83 4.86 13.15 -5.07
CA LEU A 83 3.98 13.59 -4.01
C LEU A 83 2.67 12.78 -4.00
N ARG A 84 2.08 12.51 -5.17
CA ARG A 84 0.88 11.69 -5.29
C ARG A 84 1.15 10.26 -4.85
N ALA A 85 2.24 9.63 -5.28
CA ALA A 85 2.62 8.29 -4.84
C ALA A 85 2.72 8.20 -3.31
N GLN A 86 3.43 9.14 -2.67
CA GLN A 86 3.54 9.19 -1.21
C GLN A 86 2.18 9.39 -0.51
N THR A 87 1.33 10.24 -1.08
CA THR A 87 -0.02 10.48 -0.57
C THR A 87 -0.89 9.23 -0.68
N LEU A 88 -0.80 8.50 -1.78
CA LEU A 88 -1.50 7.23 -2.01
C LEU A 88 -1.01 6.13 -1.07
N VAL A 89 0.30 6.10 -0.74
CA VAL A 89 0.82 5.21 0.32
C VAL A 89 0.13 5.48 1.65
N ALA A 90 -0.06 6.75 2.02
CA ALA A 90 -0.76 7.12 3.26
C ALA A 90 -2.24 6.70 3.23
N LEU A 91 -2.86 6.66 2.05
CA LEU A 91 -4.21 6.14 1.83
C LEU A 91 -4.28 4.61 1.72
N LYS A 92 -3.14 3.90 1.80
CA LYS A 92 -3.01 2.45 1.55
C LYS A 92 -3.43 2.01 0.13
N GLU A 93 -3.46 2.93 -0.82
CA GLU A 93 -3.72 2.66 -2.23
C GLU A 93 -2.41 2.28 -2.95
N TYR A 94 -1.84 1.14 -2.57
CA TYR A 94 -0.49 0.75 -3.00
C TYR A 94 -0.37 0.49 -4.51
N GLN A 95 -1.45 -0.01 -5.16
CA GLN A 95 -1.44 -0.25 -6.62
C GLN A 95 -1.31 1.07 -7.40
N SER A 96 -2.14 2.06 -7.06
CA SER A 96 -2.10 3.41 -7.65
C SER A 96 -0.76 4.09 -7.38
N ALA A 97 -0.21 3.96 -6.17
CA ALA A 97 1.11 4.48 -5.83
C ALA A 97 2.22 3.82 -6.68
N LEU A 98 2.14 2.51 -6.89
CA LEU A 98 3.12 1.77 -7.69
C LEU A 98 3.11 2.20 -9.15
N PHE A 99 1.93 2.49 -9.71
CA PHE A 99 1.80 3.05 -11.06
C PHE A 99 2.57 4.37 -11.22
N ASP A 100 2.39 5.30 -10.29
CA ASP A 100 3.11 6.59 -10.32
C ASP A 100 4.62 6.43 -10.17
N VAL A 101 5.07 5.49 -9.33
CA VAL A 101 6.50 5.19 -9.13
C VAL A 101 7.12 4.53 -10.37
N ASN A 102 6.39 3.66 -11.06
CA ASN A 102 6.88 3.07 -12.32
C ASN A 102 7.09 4.17 -13.37
N ARG A 103 6.14 5.11 -13.49
CA ARG A 103 6.29 6.26 -14.37
C ARG A 103 7.49 7.13 -14.01
N LEU A 104 7.76 7.33 -12.72
CA LEU A 104 8.97 8.04 -12.27
C LEU A 104 10.26 7.32 -12.68
N MET A 105 10.27 5.98 -12.65
CA MET A 105 11.41 5.17 -13.09
C MET A 105 11.61 5.20 -14.60
N GLU A 106 10.54 5.34 -15.38
CA GLU A 106 10.65 5.56 -16.83
C GLU A 106 11.31 6.92 -17.14
N LEU A 107 11.01 7.94 -16.35
CA LEU A 107 11.61 9.28 -16.51
C LEU A 107 13.07 9.31 -16.02
N ASN A 108 13.36 8.70 -14.86
CA ASN A 108 14.72 8.62 -14.29
C ASN A 108 14.97 7.24 -13.69
N SER A 109 15.52 6.34 -14.49
CA SER A 109 15.76 4.94 -14.12
C SER A 109 16.92 4.73 -13.13
N SER A 110 17.82 5.70 -13.02
CA SER A 110 18.99 5.63 -12.13
C SER A 110 18.69 5.98 -10.68
N SER A 111 17.51 6.54 -10.36
CA SER A 111 17.21 7.02 -9.02
C SER A 111 16.93 5.87 -8.04
N ASP A 112 17.82 5.70 -7.06
CA ASP A 112 17.63 4.70 -6.00
C ASP A 112 16.44 5.01 -5.11
N VAL A 113 16.06 6.29 -4.98
CA VAL A 113 14.85 6.70 -4.24
C VAL A 113 13.60 6.02 -4.82
N TYR A 114 13.49 5.95 -6.14
CA TYR A 114 12.32 5.38 -6.81
C TYR A 114 12.33 3.85 -6.72
N LYS A 115 13.50 3.22 -6.91
CA LYS A 115 13.67 1.76 -6.74
C LYS A 115 13.32 1.31 -5.33
N ASN A 116 13.81 2.04 -4.31
CA ASN A 116 13.54 1.73 -2.90
C ASN A 116 12.04 1.88 -2.58
N LEU A 117 11.40 2.94 -3.08
CA LEU A 117 9.95 3.11 -2.90
C LEU A 117 9.16 2.01 -3.62
N GLN A 118 9.54 1.65 -4.85
CA GLN A 118 8.91 0.58 -5.62
C GLN A 118 9.01 -0.77 -4.90
N ALA A 119 10.19 -1.11 -4.38
CA ALA A 119 10.41 -2.34 -3.63
C ALA A 119 9.52 -2.41 -2.37
N ARG A 120 9.47 -1.32 -1.59
CA ARG A 120 8.58 -1.21 -0.42
C ARG A 120 7.12 -1.42 -0.78
N LEU A 121 6.65 -0.80 -1.87
CA LEU A 121 5.26 -0.93 -2.33
C LEU A 121 4.93 -2.36 -2.76
N ARG A 122 5.84 -3.05 -3.45
CA ARG A 122 5.66 -4.47 -3.82
C ARG A 122 5.56 -5.36 -2.59
N THR A 123 6.38 -5.14 -1.57
CA THR A 123 6.27 -5.89 -0.31
C THR A 123 4.94 -5.64 0.39
N GLN A 124 4.47 -4.39 0.44
CA GLN A 124 3.16 -4.07 1.03
C GLN A 124 2.01 -4.77 0.28
N LEU A 125 2.10 -4.86 -1.04
CA LEU A 125 1.12 -5.58 -1.86
C LEU A 125 1.18 -7.10 -1.64
N SER A 126 2.36 -7.69 -1.46
CA SER A 126 2.48 -9.13 -1.17
C SER A 126 2.00 -9.51 0.23
N LEU A 127 2.02 -8.56 1.17
CA LEU A 127 1.54 -8.74 2.55
C LEU A 127 0.03 -8.49 2.69
N ALA A 128 -0.67 -8.15 1.61
CA ALA A 128 -2.11 -7.95 1.67
C ALA A 128 -2.79 -9.24 2.18
N PRO A 129 -3.69 -9.14 3.18
CA PRO A 129 -4.37 -10.31 3.73
C PRO A 129 -5.04 -11.09 2.61
N ILE A 130 -4.81 -12.41 2.58
CA ILE A 130 -5.56 -13.32 1.73
C ILE A 130 -7.02 -13.11 2.09
N PRO A 131 -7.92 -12.82 1.14
CA PRO A 131 -9.33 -12.75 1.45
C PRO A 131 -9.72 -14.12 2.02
N GLU A 132 -10.12 -14.13 3.30
CA GLU A 132 -10.81 -15.27 3.89
C GLU A 132 -12.06 -15.45 3.03
N THR A 133 -12.02 -16.42 2.12
CA THR A 133 -13.22 -16.89 1.46
C THR A 133 -14.05 -17.51 2.56
N ASP A 134 -15.09 -16.82 3.02
CA ASP A 134 -16.12 -17.43 3.82
C ASP A 134 -16.57 -18.68 3.05
N ASP A 135 -16.25 -19.86 3.58
CA ASP A 135 -16.68 -21.14 3.03
C ASP A 135 -18.19 -21.07 2.85
N GLU A 136 -18.66 -21.01 1.60
CA GLU A 136 -20.06 -21.19 1.25
C GLU A 136 -20.46 -22.54 1.86
N PRO A 137 -21.38 -22.58 2.84
CA PRO A 137 -21.78 -23.83 3.44
C PRO A 137 -22.41 -24.66 2.33
N LEU A 138 -21.71 -25.72 1.90
CA LEU A 138 -22.34 -26.77 1.12
C LEU A 138 -23.48 -27.30 2.00
N HIS A 139 -24.70 -26.86 1.69
CA HIS A 139 -25.92 -27.47 2.17
C HIS A 139 -25.88 -28.93 1.71
N TYR A 140 -25.41 -29.81 2.59
CA TYR A 140 -25.68 -31.22 2.49
C TYR A 140 -27.15 -31.37 2.88
N ASP A 141 -28.02 -31.53 1.89
CA ASP A 141 -29.37 -31.99 2.14
C ASP A 141 -29.26 -33.38 2.79
N GLU A 142 -29.52 -33.46 4.10
CA GLU A 142 -29.73 -34.73 4.77
C GLU A 142 -31.07 -35.30 4.26
N ASP A 143 -30.97 -36.36 3.46
CA ASP A 143 -32.12 -37.18 3.04
C ASP A 143 -32.73 -37.87 4.26
N ASP A 144 -33.66 -37.22 4.95
CA ASP A 144 -34.60 -37.87 5.87
C ASP A 144 -35.92 -38.18 5.15
N ASP A 145 -36.11 -39.47 4.87
CA ASP A 145 -37.37 -40.07 4.48
C ASP A 145 -38.41 -39.93 5.60
N VAL A 146 -39.46 -39.13 5.37
CA VAL A 146 -40.80 -39.59 5.74
C VAL A 146 -41.88 -38.95 4.88
N THR A 147 -42.61 -39.85 4.22
CA THR A 147 -43.84 -39.62 3.48
C THR A 147 -44.83 -38.70 4.21
N THR A 148 -45.34 -37.66 3.55
CA THR A 148 -46.80 -37.37 3.51
C THR A 148 -47.12 -36.36 2.41
N ARG A 149 -47.89 -36.85 1.45
CA ARG A 149 -48.65 -36.14 0.43
C ARG A 149 -49.49 -35.00 1.03
N LYS A 150 -49.33 -33.77 0.51
CA LYS A 150 -50.45 -32.87 0.15
C LYS A 150 -50.00 -31.75 -0.78
N GLU A 151 -50.71 -31.67 -1.89
CA GLU A 151 -50.62 -30.68 -2.95
C GLU A 151 -51.08 -29.31 -2.44
N ASP A 152 -50.38 -28.24 -2.84
CA ASP A 152 -50.94 -26.96 -3.34
C ASP A 152 -49.80 -25.92 -3.45
N ARG A 153 -49.32 -25.62 -4.67
CA ARG A 153 -49.85 -24.56 -5.57
C ARG A 153 -49.58 -23.14 -5.04
N TRP A 154 -48.55 -22.47 -5.57
CA TRP A 154 -48.70 -21.17 -6.27
C TRP A 154 -47.41 -20.70 -6.99
N LYS A 155 -47.45 -20.85 -8.32
CA LYS A 155 -47.03 -19.94 -9.41
C LYS A 155 -45.59 -19.37 -9.47
N MET A 156 -44.89 -19.82 -10.51
CA MET A 156 -43.81 -19.11 -11.21
C MET A 156 -44.33 -17.97 -12.12
N ALA A 157 -43.45 -17.00 -12.41
CA ALA A 157 -43.39 -16.25 -13.68
C ALA A 157 -42.01 -15.55 -13.82
N PRO A 158 -41.54 -15.18 -15.03
CA PRO A 158 -41.23 -16.08 -16.15
C PRO A 158 -39.82 -15.82 -16.74
N CYS A 159 -39.19 -16.85 -17.32
CA CYS A 159 -38.07 -16.71 -18.28
C CYS A 159 -38.59 -16.97 -19.69
N VAL A 160 -38.26 -16.07 -20.63
CA VAL A 160 -38.75 -16.10 -22.02
C VAL A 160 -38.00 -17.15 -22.86
N THR A 161 -38.83 -17.90 -23.59
CA THR A 161 -38.63 -19.00 -24.55
C THR A 161 -37.80 -18.54 -25.77
N THR A 162 -37.02 -19.32 -26.55
CA THR A 162 -37.26 -20.55 -27.36
C THR A 162 -36.00 -20.69 -28.27
N VAL A 163 -35.42 -21.81 -28.71
CA VAL A 163 -35.93 -22.98 -29.48
C VAL A 163 -34.84 -24.09 -29.48
N SER A 164 -35.25 -25.37 -29.51
CA SER A 164 -34.40 -26.57 -29.75
C SER A 164 -34.41 -26.98 -31.25
N PRO A 165 -33.58 -27.95 -31.73
CA PRO A 165 -33.91 -29.39 -31.55
C PRO A 165 -32.73 -30.42 -31.47
N VAL A 166 -32.98 -31.46 -30.66
CA VAL A 166 -32.75 -32.94 -30.75
C VAL A 166 -31.52 -33.58 -31.44
N MET A 167 -31.08 -34.71 -30.82
CA MET A 167 -30.20 -35.85 -31.24
C MET A 167 -28.79 -35.77 -30.61
N GLU A 168 -28.18 -36.78 -29.97
CA GLU A 168 -28.41 -38.22 -29.86
C GLU A 168 -27.57 -38.76 -28.67
N ASN A 169 -28.04 -39.81 -28.01
CA ASN A 169 -27.31 -40.49 -26.92
C ASN A 169 -26.03 -41.16 -27.45
N ARG A 170 -24.89 -40.81 -26.85
CA ARG A 170 -23.70 -41.68 -26.81
C ARG A 170 -23.16 -41.72 -25.38
N ASN A 171 -23.22 -42.91 -24.80
CA ASN A 171 -22.50 -43.28 -23.58
C ASN A 171 -21.00 -42.99 -23.79
N VAL A 172 -20.44 -42.11 -22.96
CA VAL A 172 -19.00 -42.02 -22.78
C VAL A 172 -18.75 -42.33 -21.32
N GLU A 173 -18.11 -43.48 -21.09
CA GLU A 173 -17.60 -43.91 -19.80
C GLU A 173 -16.75 -42.79 -19.21
N ILE A 174 -17.14 -42.30 -18.03
CA ILE A 174 -16.37 -41.32 -17.27
C ILE A 174 -15.12 -42.06 -16.77
N GLY A 175 -14.03 -41.89 -17.51
CA GLY A 175 -12.70 -42.27 -17.07
C GLY A 175 -12.38 -41.55 -15.76
N THR A 176 -12.01 -42.33 -14.76
CA THR A 176 -11.41 -41.87 -13.50
C THR A 176 -10.27 -40.90 -13.78
N VAL A 177 -10.44 -39.65 -13.35
CA VAL A 177 -9.42 -38.62 -13.39
C VAL A 177 -8.34 -38.98 -12.35
N PRO A 178 -7.05 -39.13 -12.71
CA PRO A 178 -6.00 -39.35 -11.73
C PRO A 178 -5.84 -38.10 -10.86
N HIS A 179 -5.86 -38.31 -9.55
CA HIS A 179 -5.53 -37.32 -8.53
C HIS A 179 -4.13 -36.73 -8.83
N PRO A 180 -3.94 -35.41 -8.88
CA PRO A 180 -2.61 -34.85 -9.07
C PRO A 180 -1.74 -35.14 -7.85
N GLU A 181 -0.71 -35.99 -8.03
CA GLU A 181 0.40 -36.16 -7.09
C GLU A 181 1.25 -34.88 -7.03
N GLY A 182 0.70 -33.84 -6.40
CA GLY A 182 1.28 -32.50 -6.35
C GLY A 182 1.93 -32.10 -5.03
N TRP A 183 1.93 -32.96 -4.01
CA TRP A 183 2.56 -32.68 -2.72
C TRP A 183 3.53 -33.79 -2.35
N ARG A 184 4.69 -33.84 -3.01
CA ARG A 184 5.83 -34.57 -2.42
C ARG A 184 6.34 -33.76 -1.23
N ALA A 185 6.40 -34.39 -0.07
CA ALA A 185 7.01 -33.83 1.13
C ALA A 185 8.42 -33.33 0.82
N ILE A 186 8.72 -32.08 1.18
CA ILE A 186 10.07 -31.53 1.10
C ILE A 186 10.96 -32.42 1.98
N PRO A 187 12.05 -33.01 1.45
CA PRO A 187 12.96 -33.81 2.27
C PRO A 187 13.47 -32.97 3.43
N GLN A 188 13.38 -33.50 4.65
CA GLN A 188 13.91 -32.82 5.82
C GLN A 188 15.39 -32.45 5.58
N PRO A 189 15.81 -31.20 5.88
CA PRO A 189 17.21 -30.83 5.77
C PRO A 189 18.03 -31.73 6.68
N LYS A 190 18.97 -32.48 6.09
CA LYS A 190 19.92 -33.34 6.82
C LYS A 190 20.86 -32.44 7.63
N GLY A 191 20.49 -32.14 8.88
CA GLY A 191 21.31 -31.29 9.74
C GLY A 191 20.65 -30.74 11.01
N HIS A 192 19.35 -30.92 11.22
CA HIS A 192 18.66 -30.42 12.42
C HIS A 192 17.92 -31.53 13.16
N SER A 193 18.64 -32.50 13.70
CA SER A 193 18.08 -33.47 14.65
C SER A 193 18.96 -33.69 15.89
N GLY A 194 19.90 -32.79 16.15
CA GLY A 194 20.82 -32.87 17.31
C GLY A 194 20.65 -31.73 18.32
N LEU A 195 19.58 -30.95 18.25
CA LEU A 195 19.30 -29.94 19.27
C LEU A 195 18.52 -30.61 20.40
N ASP A 196 19.24 -30.90 21.48
CA ASP A 196 18.66 -31.35 22.74
C ASP A 196 18.00 -30.15 23.44
N TYR A 197 16.67 -30.07 23.33
CA TYR A 197 15.86 -29.03 23.96
C TYR A 197 15.77 -29.19 25.48
N SER A 198 16.26 -30.29 26.05
CA SER A 198 16.28 -30.52 27.51
C SER A 198 17.19 -29.53 28.26
N ARG A 199 18.00 -28.74 27.55
CA ARG A 199 18.86 -27.70 28.13
C ARG A 199 18.10 -26.40 28.48
N TRP A 200 16.91 -26.19 27.93
CA TRP A 200 16.14 -24.95 28.14
C TRP A 200 15.06 -25.05 29.22
N ASP A 201 14.89 -26.23 29.84
CA ASP A 201 13.87 -26.49 30.87
C ASP A 201 14.34 -26.19 32.31
N ARG A 202 15.56 -25.67 32.47
CA ARG A 202 16.06 -25.17 33.77
C ARG A 202 16.15 -23.66 33.71
N VAL A 203 15.01 -23.01 33.94
CA VAL A 203 14.99 -21.65 34.49
C VAL A 203 15.32 -21.79 35.98
N GLU A 204 16.56 -21.54 36.35
CA GLU A 204 16.85 -21.23 37.75
C GLU A 204 16.31 -19.81 37.97
N ASP A 205 15.32 -19.68 38.85
CA ASP A 205 14.87 -18.39 39.40
C ASP A 205 16.05 -17.80 40.17
N ASP A 206 16.93 -17.09 39.48
CA ASP A 206 17.88 -16.16 40.10
C ASP A 206 17.10 -14.89 40.45
N SER A 207 16.20 -15.03 41.43
CA SER A 207 15.61 -13.90 42.12
C SER A 207 16.66 -13.41 43.14
N SER A 208 17.70 -12.75 42.64
CA SER A 208 18.65 -12.00 43.46
C SER A 208 17.96 -10.71 43.93
N GLU A 209 17.54 -10.73 45.19
CA GLU A 209 17.29 -9.52 45.98
C GLU A 209 18.65 -8.86 46.23
N ASP A 210 19.00 -7.80 45.49
CA ASP A 210 20.15 -6.96 45.83
C ASP A 210 19.85 -5.47 45.55
N GLU A 211 19.62 -4.79 46.66
CA GLU A 211 19.92 -3.41 47.07
C GLU A 211 20.11 -2.27 46.05
N ASP A 212 19.54 -1.12 46.44
CA ASP A 212 19.61 0.19 45.81
C ASP A 212 21.05 0.63 45.44
N ASP A 213 21.30 0.95 44.17
CA ASP A 213 22.47 1.76 43.77
C ASP A 213 22.10 2.77 42.66
N GLU A 214 22.19 4.06 42.99
CA GLU A 214 22.04 5.20 42.07
C GLU A 214 23.22 5.25 41.07
N GLY A 215 23.17 4.45 40.00
CA GLY A 215 24.16 4.41 38.93
C GLY A 215 23.69 5.10 37.65
N LYS A 216 24.30 6.25 37.33
CA LYS A 216 24.04 7.07 36.11
C LYS A 216 24.08 6.25 34.81
N GLU A 217 23.05 6.42 33.96
CA GLU A 217 22.98 5.86 32.61
C GLU A 217 24.10 6.38 31.69
N GLU A 218 25.19 5.63 31.53
CA GLU A 218 26.21 5.90 30.53
C GLU A 218 25.85 5.22 29.20
N LEU A 219 25.33 6.03 28.26
CA LEU A 219 25.01 5.61 26.88
C LEU A 219 26.26 5.05 26.17
N PRO A 220 26.14 3.96 25.39
CA PRO A 220 27.29 3.32 24.76
C PRO A 220 27.93 4.21 23.69
N GLN A 221 29.22 4.51 23.88
CA GLN A 221 30.00 5.37 22.99
C GLN A 221 30.70 4.53 21.91
N TYR A 222 30.11 4.46 20.72
CA TYR A 222 30.71 3.76 19.58
C TYR A 222 31.90 4.53 19.00
N ARG A 223 33.09 3.92 18.97
CA ARG A 223 34.29 4.43 18.28
C ARG A 223 34.71 3.50 17.14
N PHE A 224 34.54 3.98 15.91
CA PHE A 224 35.04 3.29 14.72
C PHE A 224 36.53 3.55 14.56
N ARG A 225 37.34 2.47 14.55
CA ARG A 225 38.76 2.54 14.18
C ARG A 225 38.92 2.20 12.70
N VAL A 226 39.22 3.21 11.89
CA VAL A 226 39.65 3.01 10.50
C VAL A 226 41.13 2.60 10.52
N ARG A 227 41.46 1.42 9.99
CA ARG A 227 42.85 1.02 9.74
C ARG A 227 43.21 1.44 8.32
N ASN A 228 44.25 2.25 8.18
CA ASN A 228 44.83 2.54 6.88
C ASN A 228 45.76 1.37 6.49
N VAL A 229 45.44 0.71 5.37
CA VAL A 229 46.30 -0.32 4.78
C VAL A 229 47.35 0.39 3.92
N GLY A 230 48.62 0.30 4.31
CA GLY A 230 49.73 0.84 3.54
C GLY A 230 49.99 0.01 2.29
N VAL A 231 50.13 0.67 1.14
CA VAL A 231 50.51 0.04 -0.14
C VAL A 231 52.04 0.02 -0.20
N GLY A 232 52.64 -1.17 -0.08
CA GLY A 232 54.09 -1.34 -0.23
C GLY A 232 54.49 -1.38 -1.70
N SER A 233 55.33 -0.45 -2.13
CA SER A 233 55.99 -0.51 -3.43
C SER A 233 57.12 -1.54 -3.40
N PHE A 234 57.05 -2.53 -4.28
CA PHE A 234 58.13 -3.48 -4.52
C PHE A 234 59.19 -2.84 -5.44
N LYS A 235 60.46 -3.13 -5.15
CA LYS A 235 61.65 -2.63 -5.85
C LYS A 235 62.28 -3.75 -6.64
#